data_AF-A0A970LEW6-F1
#
_entry.id   AF-A0A970LEW6-F1
#
_cell.length_a   1.000
_cell.length_b   1.000
_cell.length_c   1.000
_cell.angle_alpha   90.00
_cell.angle_beta   90.00
_cell.angle_gamma   90.00
#
_symmetry.space_group_name_H-M   'P 1'
#
loop_
_entity.id
_entity.type
_entity.pdbx_description
1 polymer ?
#
loop_
_entity_poly.entity_id
_entity_poly.type
_entity_poly.pdbx_seq_one_letter_code
_entity_poly.pdbx_strand_id
1 'polypeptide(L)' 'VKYTWAGENIAAGYPSPEAVVDAWMKSDGHRKNILKPEFTHLAVGYCYAPADEYSYYAVQLFYTPAG' A
#
# COMPACT_ATOMS: atom_id res chain seq x y z
N VAL A 1 0.14 -10.24 16.62
CA VAL A 1 -0.50 -8.90 16.63
C VAL A 1 -1.97 -9.09 16.30
N LYS A 2 -2.90 -8.58 17.12
CA LYS A 2 -4.34 -8.61 16.83
C LYS A 2 -4.79 -7.26 16.31
N TYR A 3 -5.70 -7.24 15.34
CA TYR A 3 -6.22 -6.03 14.71
C TYR A 3 -7.73 -6.14 14.53
N THR A 4 -8.43 -5.01 14.61
CA THR A 4 -9.87 -4.89 14.31
C THR A 4 -10.12 -4.58 12.84
N TRP A 5 -9.14 -3.94 12.19
CA TRP A 5 -9.15 -3.62 10.77
C TRP A 5 -7.75 -3.82 10.19
N ALA A 6 -7.67 -4.36 8.97
CA ALA A 6 -6.45 -4.42 8.17
C ALA A 6 -6.78 -4.23 6.67
N GLY A 7 -5.83 -3.70 5.92
CA GLY A 7 -5.91 -3.53 4.47
C GLY A 7 -4.53 -3.41 3.84
N GLU A 8 -4.43 -3.77 2.57
CA GLU A 8 -3.18 -3.72 1.79
C GLU A 8 -3.42 -3.04 0.45
N ASN A 9 -2.49 -2.17 0.07
CA ASN A 9 -2.27 -1.80 -1.33
C ASN A 9 -0.90 -2.31 -1.75
N ILE A 10 -0.83 -2.95 -2.92
CA ILE A 10 0.43 -3.43 -3.50
C ILE A 10 0.53 -2.95 -4.95
N ALA A 11 1.74 -2.62 -5.38
CA ALA A 11 2.04 -2.19 -6.75
C ALA A 11 3.44 -2.64 -7.16
N ALA A 12 3.63 -2.84 -8.46
CA ALA A 12 4.93 -3.17 -9.02
C ALA A 12 5.12 -2.47 -10.39
N GLY A 13 6.37 -2.17 -10.76
CA GLY A 13 6.71 -1.67 -12.09
C GLY A 13 6.53 -0.17 -12.31
N TYR A 14 6.17 0.57 -11.26
CA TYR A 14 6.03 2.02 -11.35
C TYR A 14 7.39 2.71 -11.20
N PRO A 15 7.63 3.80 -11.95
CA PRO A 15 8.95 4.45 -11.99
C PRO A 15 9.26 5.31 -10.77
N SER A 16 8.27 5.64 -9.94
CA SER A 16 8.46 6.44 -8.74
C SER A 16 7.36 6.18 -7.69
N PRO A 17 7.61 6.52 -6.41
CA PRO A 17 6.59 6.48 -5.36
C PRO A 17 5.35 7.34 -5.67
N GLU A 18 5.52 8.51 -6.28
CA GLU A 18 4.41 9.38 -6.67
C GLU A 18 3.51 8.70 -7.70
N ALA A 19 4.12 8.03 -8.70
CA ALA A 19 3.38 7.29 -9.71
C ALA A 19 2.58 6.11 -9.09
N VAL A 20 3.14 5.44 -8.08
CA VAL A 20 2.44 4.40 -7.31
C VAL A 20 1.23 4.98 -6.59
N VAL A 21 1.40 6.08 -5.85
CA VAL A 21 0.32 6.70 -5.07
C VAL A 21 -0.77 7.22 -5.99
N ASP A 22 -0.41 7.85 -7.11
CA ASP A 22 -1.37 8.30 -8.13
C ASP A 22 -2.19 7.14 -8.70
N ALA A 23 -1.55 6.00 -8.98
CA ALA A 23 -2.21 4.81 -9.47
C ALA A 23 -3.19 4.22 -8.45
N TRP A 24 -2.78 4.11 -7.18
CA TRP A 24 -3.67 3.67 -6.10
C TRP A 24 -4.86 4.63 -5.91
N MET A 25 -4.64 5.94 -5.97
CA MET A 25 -5.72 6.92 -5.84
C MET A 25 -6.72 6.92 -7.01
N LYS A 26 -6.31 6.44 -8.19
CA LYS A 26 -7.19 6.26 -9.37
C LYS A 26 -7.94 4.93 -9.37
N SER A 27 -7.59 4.01 -8.47
CA SER A 27 -8.23 2.70 -8.36
C SER A 27 -9.20 2.69 -7.17
N ASP A 28 -10.49 2.43 -7.41
CA ASP A 28 -11.50 2.46 -6.35
C ASP A 28 -11.18 1.56 -5.16
N GLY A 29 -10.62 0.36 -5.40
CA GLY A 29 -10.24 -0.57 -4.33
C GLY A 29 -9.10 -0.02 -3.47
N HIS A 30 -8.01 0.41 -4.10
CA HIS A 30 -6.84 0.92 -3.39
C HIS A 30 -7.11 2.26 -2.70
N ARG A 31 -7.85 3.16 -3.38
CA ARG A 31 -8.30 4.44 -2.83
C ARG A 31 -9.18 4.24 -1.60
N LYS A 32 -10.07 3.25 -1.60
CA LYS A 32 -10.88 2.92 -0.42
C LYS A 32 -10.01 2.62 0.78
N ASN A 33 -8.90 1.90 0.63
CA ASN A 33 -7.97 1.66 1.74
C ASN A 33 -7.32 2.95 2.23
N ILE A 34 -6.81 3.80 1.32
CA ILE A 34 -6.13 5.07 1.68
C ILE A 34 -7.06 6.01 2.45
N LEU A 35 -8.35 6.06 2.08
CA LEU A 35 -9.32 6.98 2.65
C LEU A 35 -10.16 6.38 3.79
N LYS A 36 -9.90 5.13 4.19
CA LYS A 36 -10.71 4.42 5.20
C LYS A 36 -10.43 4.98 6.60
N PRO A 37 -11.40 5.64 7.26
CA PRO A 37 -11.17 6.29 8.55
C PRO A 37 -10.95 5.31 9.71
N GLU A 38 -11.33 4.04 9.56
CA GLU A 38 -11.11 3.02 10.59
C GLU A 38 -9.65 2.57 10.68
N PHE A 39 -8.79 2.91 9.71
CA PHE A 39 -7.35 2.67 9.79
C PHE A 39 -6.66 3.79 10.57
N THR A 40 -5.81 3.40 11.51
CA THR A 40 -5.10 4.33 12.42
C THR A 40 -3.60 4.30 12.26
N HIS A 41 -3.07 3.25 11.62
CA HIS A 41 -1.65 3.05 11.38
C HIS A 41 -1.40 2.70 9.92
N LEU A 42 -0.23 3.13 9.42
CA LEU A 42 0.27 2.81 8.09
C LEU A 42 1.73 2.37 8.22
N ALA A 43 2.07 1.26 7.56
CA ALA A 43 3.44 0.87 7.25
C ALA A 43 3.65 0.88 5.73
N VAL A 44 4.80 1.39 5.29
CA VAL A 44 5.16 1.47 3.87
C VAL A 44 6.42 0.67 3.63
N GLY A 45 6.41 -0.16 2.59
CA GLY A 45 7.58 -0.88 2.10
C GLY A 45 7.86 -0.54 0.65
N TYR A 46 9.13 -0.39 0.31
CA TYR A 46 9.60 -0.21 -1.07
C TYR A 46 10.82 -1.08 -1.31
N CYS A 47 10.86 -1.79 -2.43
CA CYS A 47 11.95 -2.66 -2.80
C CYS A 47 12.35 -2.42 -4.26
N TYR A 48 13.66 -2.37 -4.50
CA TYR A 48 14.25 -2.42 -5.84
C TYR A 48 14.99 -3.76 -6.00
N ALA A 49 14.48 -4.59 -6.91
CA ALA A 49 14.97 -5.91 -7.25
C ALA A 49 15.21 -6.00 -8.77
N PRO A 50 16.36 -5.51 -9.28
CA PRO A 50 16.57 -5.27 -10.72
C PRO A 50 16.52 -6.53 -11.61
N ALA A 51 16.64 -7.72 -11.03
CA ALA A 51 16.58 -8.98 -11.76
C ALA A 51 15.16 -9.58 -11.83
N ASP A 52 14.20 -9.00 -11.11
CA ASP A 52 12.82 -9.46 -11.07
C ASP A 52 11.97 -8.75 -12.13
N GLU A 53 10.84 -9.37 -12.50
CA GLU A 53 9.95 -8.97 -13.60
C GLU A 53 9.62 -7.47 -13.63
N TYR A 54 9.34 -6.88 -12.46
CA TYR A 54 8.88 -5.49 -12.37
C TYR A 54 9.94 -4.51 -11.87
N SER A 55 11.09 -4.99 -11.41
CA SER A 55 12.19 -4.22 -10.80
C SER A 55 11.86 -3.42 -9.53
N TYR A 56 10.71 -2.76 -9.45
CA TYR A 56 10.27 -1.94 -8.32
C TYR A 56 8.97 -2.48 -7.75
N TYR A 57 8.90 -2.60 -6.43
CA TYR A 57 7.74 -3.09 -5.69
C TYR A 57 7.44 -2.16 -4.53
N ALA A 58 6.16 -1.85 -4.32
CA ALA A 58 5.70 -0.98 -3.25
C ALA A 58 4.48 -1.59 -2.55
N VAL A 59 4.43 -1.44 -1.22
CA VAL A 59 3.30 -1.86 -0.40
C VAL A 59 2.92 -0.79 0.61
N GLN A 60 1.62 -0.63 0.85
CA GLN A 60 1.06 0.04 2.01
C GLN A 60 0.25 -0.97 2.81
N LEU A 61 0.59 -1.14 4.09
CA LEU A 61 -0.20 -1.90 5.04
C LEU A 61 -0.89 -0.95 6.00
N PHE A 62 -2.22 -0.95 5.97
CA PHE A 62 -3.06 -0.19 6.88
C PHE A 62 -3.61 -1.11 7.95
N TYR A 63 -3.62 -0.66 9.20
CA TYR A 63 -4.21 -1.45 10.28
C TYR A 63 -4.69 -0.59 11.45
N THR A 64 -5.54 -1.20 12.27
CA THR A 64 -5.91 -0.70 13.59
C THR A 64 -5.74 -1.81 14.62
N PRO A 65 -4.87 -1.63 15.63
CA PRO A 65 -4.70 -2.62 16.69
C PRO A 65 -6.02 -2.95 17.38
N ALA A 66 -6.20 -4.21 17.76
CA ALA A 66 -7.21 -4.56 18.76
C ALA A 66 -6.65 -4.13 20.12
N GLY A 67 -7.40 -3.26 20.82
CA GLY A 67 -7.11 -2.90 22.22
C GLY A 67 -7.15 -4.09 23.16
#